data_AF-A0A4Y2MNT6-F1
#
_entry.id   AF-A0A4Y2MNT6-F1
#
_cell.length_a   1.000
_cell.length_b   1.000
_cell.length_c   1.000
_cell.angle_alpha   90.00
_cell.angle_beta   90.00
_cell.angle_gamma   90.00
#
_symmetry.space_group_name_H-M   'P 1'
#
loop_
_entity.id
_entity.type
_entity.pdbx_description
1 polymer ?
#
loop_
_entity_poly.entity_id
_entity_poly.type
_entity_poly.pdbx_seq_one_letter_code
_entity_poly.pdbx_strand_id
1 'polypeptide(L)'
;MEIIRCKIVQILPSLQLNILDSLVKLLQDIGFAAEDDLKYVQESDLTAVLRPIQARKLIDVWKQLDSVPTVSTPVTNTTSPASHILASGSDSSESSSVTVQSILIDWAEGYAIPWQNISDELLKALKEGRRPTPSGRREFINITAQSIYKICPKPGKTI
;
A
#
# COMPACT_ATOMS: atom_id res chain seq x y z
N MET A 1 18.12 -1.98 6.62
CA MET A 1 18.47 -1.67 5.21
C MET A 1 17.72 -2.53 4.19
N GLU A 2 17.38 -3.79 4.48
CA GLU A 2 16.61 -4.65 3.55
C GLU A 2 15.23 -4.05 3.16
N ILE A 3 14.53 -3.42 4.11
CA ILE A 3 13.21 -2.82 3.87
C ILE A 3 13.28 -1.69 2.83
N ILE A 4 14.31 -0.85 2.90
CA ILE A 4 14.52 0.26 1.95
C ILE A 4 14.85 -0.27 0.55
N ARG A 5 15.64 -1.34 0.46
CA ARG A 5 15.91 -2.03 -0.82
C ARG A 5 14.61 -2.50 -1.46
N CYS A 6 13.75 -3.19 -0.69
CA CYS A 6 12.45 -3.64 -1.17
C CYS A 6 11.57 -2.47 -1.65
N LYS A 7 11.51 -1.36 -0.89
CA LYS A 7 10.76 -0.16 -1.29
C LYS A 7 11.30 0.46 -2.58
N ILE A 8 12.62 0.59 -2.74
CA ILE A 8 13.20 1.14 -3.97
C ILE A 8 12.87 0.25 -5.18
N VAL A 9 12.98 -1.08 -5.04
CA VAL A 9 12.64 -2.04 -6.10
C VAL A 9 11.15 -1.99 -6.43
N GLN A 10 10.28 -1.77 -5.45
CA GLN A 10 8.84 -1.61 -5.67
C GLN A 10 8.52 -0.35 -6.49
N ILE A 11 9.23 0.76 -6.24
CA ILE A 11 9.01 2.03 -6.94
C ILE A 11 9.67 2.02 -8.33
N LEU A 12 10.83 1.39 -8.44
CA LEU A 12 11.65 1.28 -9.66
C LEU A 12 11.98 -0.19 -9.98
N PRO A 13 11.00 -0.99 -10.43
CA PRO A 13 11.21 -2.42 -10.71
C PRO A 13 12.13 -2.70 -11.89
N SER A 14 12.46 -1.67 -12.69
CA SER A 14 13.42 -1.75 -13.81
C SER A 14 14.84 -1.33 -13.42
N LEU A 15 15.10 -1.06 -12.13
CA LEU A 15 16.43 -0.66 -11.68
C LEU A 15 17.35 -1.87 -11.58
N GLN A 16 18.56 -1.74 -12.12
CA GLN A 16 19.56 -2.81 -12.05
C GLN A 16 20.12 -2.95 -10.63
N LEU A 17 20.41 -4.19 -10.20
CA LEU A 17 20.89 -4.52 -8.86
C LEU A 17 22.17 -3.74 -8.46
N ASN A 18 23.10 -3.55 -9.39
CA ASN A 18 24.32 -2.77 -9.18
C ASN A 18 24.04 -1.28 -8.90
N ILE A 19 23.02 -0.71 -9.54
CA ILE A 19 22.58 0.68 -9.33
C ILE A 19 21.84 0.79 -7.99
N LEU A 20 21.05 -0.23 -7.63
CA LEU A 20 20.39 -0.31 -6.32
C LEU A 20 21.40 -0.33 -5.17
N ASP A 21 22.44 -1.15 -5.25
CA ASP A 21 23.48 -1.21 -4.20
C ASP A 21 24.25 0.10 -4.09
N SER A 22 24.53 0.75 -5.22
CA SER A 22 25.17 2.06 -5.26
C SER A 22 24.29 3.14 -4.62
N LEU A 23 22.98 3.08 -4.85
CA LEU A 23 22.01 4.00 -4.28
C LEU A 23 21.86 3.81 -2.77
N VAL A 24 21.81 2.56 -2.30
CA VAL A 24 21.73 2.24 -0.86
C VAL A 24 22.97 2.75 -0.14
N LYS A 25 24.14 2.57 -0.74
CA LYS A 25 25.41 3.08 -0.19
C LYS A 25 25.42 4.62 -0.15
N LEU A 26 24.98 5.27 -1.23
CA LEU A 26 24.89 6.72 -1.28
C LEU A 26 23.96 7.29 -0.21
N LEU A 27 22.78 6.68 -0.02
CA LEU A 27 21.87 7.06 1.06
C LEU A 27 22.57 6.92 2.42
N GLN A 28 23.29 5.82 2.64
CA GLN A 28 24.06 5.59 3.86
C GLN A 28 25.13 6.67 4.09
N ASP A 29 25.85 7.07 3.04
CA ASP A 29 26.89 8.11 3.08
C ASP A 29 26.31 9.51 3.37
N ILE A 30 25.05 9.76 3.00
CA ILE A 30 24.31 11.00 3.32
C ILE A 30 23.87 11.03 4.80
N GLY A 31 23.97 9.90 5.52
CA GLY A 31 23.56 9.79 6.92
C GLY A 31 22.15 9.23 7.11
N PHE A 32 21.62 8.53 6.10
CA PHE A 32 20.31 7.88 6.15
C PHE A 32 20.28 6.74 7.19
N ALA A 33 19.54 6.92 8.29
CA ALA A 33 19.47 5.95 9.39
C ALA A 33 18.07 5.33 9.55
N ALA A 34 17.02 6.10 9.28
CA ALA A 34 15.63 5.68 9.44
C ALA A 34 14.76 6.02 8.22
N GLU A 35 13.61 5.36 8.09
CA GLU A 35 12.65 5.63 7.01
C GLU A 35 12.09 7.06 7.07
N ASP A 36 12.01 7.65 8.26
CA ASP A 36 11.60 9.04 8.48
C ASP A 36 12.56 10.06 7.87
N ASP A 37 13.80 9.66 7.55
CA ASP A 37 14.81 10.53 6.94
C ASP A 37 14.55 10.73 5.44
N LEU A 38 13.72 9.87 4.81
CA LEU A 38 13.44 9.91 3.37
C LEU A 38 12.82 11.23 2.90
N LYS A 39 12.15 11.96 3.80
CA LYS A 39 11.55 13.27 3.52
C LYS A 39 12.56 14.39 3.31
N TYR A 40 13.77 14.23 3.83
CA TYR A 40 14.84 15.22 3.69
C TYR A 40 15.68 15.02 2.45
N VAL A 41 15.52 13.88 1.76
CA VAL A 41 16.28 13.57 0.53
C VAL A 41 15.84 14.49 -0.61
N GLN A 42 16.82 15.14 -1.24
CA GLN A 42 16.61 16.03 -2.38
C GLN A 42 16.99 15.35 -3.71
N GLU A 43 16.51 15.91 -4.83
CA GLU A 43 16.82 15.37 -6.17
C GLU A 43 18.33 15.40 -6.43
N SER A 44 19.02 16.45 -5.98
CA SER A 44 20.48 16.59 -6.06
C SER A 44 21.22 15.38 -5.52
N ASP A 45 20.73 14.83 -4.41
CA ASP A 45 21.39 13.78 -3.66
C ASP A 45 21.28 12.43 -4.39
N LEU A 46 20.28 12.27 -5.25
CA LEU A 46 20.01 11.04 -5.99
C LEU A 46 20.56 11.06 -7.41
N THR A 47 20.80 12.25 -7.97
CA THR A 47 21.25 12.42 -9.37
C THR A 47 22.63 11.84 -9.67
N ALA A 48 23.43 11.52 -8.65
CA ALA A 48 24.72 10.85 -8.81
C ALA A 48 24.60 9.38 -9.27
N VAL A 49 23.47 8.72 -8.97
CA VAL A 49 23.26 7.29 -9.25
C VAL A 49 22.00 7.05 -10.09
N LEU A 50 20.97 7.88 -9.91
CA LEU A 50 19.71 7.79 -10.64
C LEU A 50 19.59 8.87 -11.71
N ARG A 51 18.90 8.56 -12.80
CA ARG A 51 18.48 9.59 -13.75
C ARG A 51 17.48 10.54 -13.08
N PRO A 52 17.42 11.83 -13.49
CA PRO A 52 16.54 12.82 -12.88
C PRO A 52 15.08 12.37 -12.76
N ILE A 53 14.53 11.69 -13.77
CA ILE A 53 13.15 11.18 -13.75
C ILE A 53 12.97 10.06 -12.71
N GLN A 54 13.97 9.21 -12.52
CA GLN A 54 13.91 8.13 -11.52
C GLN A 54 13.99 8.70 -10.10
N ALA A 55 14.86 9.71 -9.90
CA ALA A 55 14.97 10.44 -8.63
C ALA A 55 13.65 11.13 -8.26
N ARG A 56 13.02 11.85 -9.19
CA ARG A 56 11.71 12.51 -8.96
C ARG A 56 10.62 11.52 -8.59
N LYS A 57 10.51 10.40 -9.30
CA LYS A 57 9.53 9.36 -8.97
C LYS A 57 9.73 8.79 -7.57
N LEU A 58 10.99 8.62 -7.15
CA LEU A 58 11.33 8.10 -5.84
C LEU A 58 10.93 9.10 -4.73
N ILE A 59 11.31 10.36 -4.91
CA ILE A 59 11.00 11.46 -3.98
C ILE A 59 9.50 11.70 -3.88
N ASP A 60 8.77 11.68 -4.99
CA ASP A 60 7.31 11.88 -5.00
C ASP A 60 6.59 10.80 -4.18
N VAL A 61 7.03 9.55 -4.27
CA VAL A 61 6.44 8.45 -3.49
C VAL A 61 6.82 8.55 -2.01
N TRP A 62 8.07 8.90 -1.70
CA TRP A 62 8.50 9.07 -0.31
C TRP A 62 7.81 10.24 0.39
N LYS A 63 7.58 11.36 -0.31
CA LYS A 63 6.83 12.50 0.22
C LYS A 63 5.34 12.19 0.42
N GLN A 64 4.76 11.33 -0.40
CA GLN A 64 3.39 10.83 -0.23
C GLN A 64 3.26 9.84 0.93
N LEU A 65 4.36 9.27 1.42
CA LEU A 65 4.33 8.34 2.54
C LEU A 65 4.13 9.06 3.88
N ASP A 66 4.66 10.29 4.02
CA ASP A 66 4.50 11.12 5.22
C ASP A 66 3.23 11.97 5.19
N SER A 67 2.78 12.35 4.00
CA SER A 67 1.52 13.06 3.83
C SER A 67 0.43 12.01 3.62
N VAL A 68 -0.27 11.61 4.67
CA VAL A 68 -1.63 11.04 4.49
C VAL A 68 -2.42 12.03 3.63
N PRO A 69 -2.85 11.63 2.42
CA PRO A 69 -4.28 11.48 2.24
C PRO A 69 -4.68 10.32 1.31
N THR A 70 -5.82 9.74 1.65
CA THR A 70 -6.80 9.09 0.76
C THR A 70 -6.49 9.20 -0.73
N VAL A 71 -6.37 8.03 -1.36
CA VAL A 71 -6.66 7.72 -2.77
C VAL A 71 -6.95 8.96 -3.62
N SER A 72 -6.02 9.34 -4.48
CA SER A 72 -6.32 10.20 -5.62
C SER A 72 -5.77 9.54 -6.88
N THR A 73 -6.63 8.70 -7.45
CA THR A 73 -6.61 8.38 -8.88
C THR A 73 -6.85 9.66 -9.69
N PRO A 74 -6.23 9.84 -10.87
CA PRO A 74 -6.52 10.99 -11.71
C PRO A 74 -7.71 10.66 -12.60
N VAL A 75 -8.90 11.21 -12.31
CA VAL A 75 -10.02 11.21 -13.28
C VAL A 75 -10.76 12.55 -13.24
N THR A 76 -10.46 13.35 -14.27
CA THR A 76 -11.32 14.29 -15.02
C THR A 76 -12.65 14.77 -14.42
N ASN A 77 -12.74 16.10 -14.30
CA ASN A 77 -13.84 17.02 -14.64
C ASN A 77 -15.29 16.52 -14.60
N THR A 78 -16.18 17.25 -13.90
CA THR A 78 -17.34 18.00 -14.47
C THR A 78 -18.44 18.29 -13.41
N THR A 79 -18.65 19.60 -13.17
CA THR A 79 -19.86 20.35 -12.72
C THR A 79 -20.67 20.02 -11.44
N SER A 80 -20.60 20.99 -10.51
CA SER A 80 -21.70 21.79 -9.92
C SER A 80 -22.67 21.23 -8.85
N PRO A 81 -23.25 22.13 -8.00
CA PRO A 81 -23.50 21.86 -6.57
C PRO A 81 -24.98 21.90 -6.14
N ALA A 82 -25.33 21.24 -5.03
CA ALA A 82 -26.49 21.56 -4.19
C ALA A 82 -26.44 20.86 -2.80
N SER A 83 -25.97 21.59 -1.79
CA SER A 83 -26.79 22.11 -0.69
C SER A 83 -27.79 21.23 0.12
N HIS A 84 -27.39 20.93 1.38
CA HIS A 84 -28.13 21.04 2.69
C HIS A 84 -29.40 20.15 2.91
N ILE A 85 -29.79 19.54 4.06
CA ILE A 85 -29.73 19.83 5.51
C ILE A 85 -29.95 18.52 6.33
N LEU A 86 -29.11 18.34 7.37
CA LEU A 86 -29.28 17.88 8.77
C LEU A 86 -30.40 16.90 9.21
N ALA A 87 -29.98 15.92 10.04
CA ALA A 87 -30.65 15.61 11.32
C ALA A 87 -29.62 15.11 12.36
N SER A 88 -29.65 15.73 13.54
CA SER A 88 -28.75 15.55 14.68
C SER A 88 -28.95 14.26 15.47
N GLY A 89 -27.87 13.78 16.08
CA GLY A 89 -27.84 12.86 17.23
C GLY A 89 -26.69 13.27 18.17
N SER A 90 -27.03 14.13 19.12
CA SER A 90 -26.27 14.67 20.26
C SER A 90 -25.97 13.72 21.42
N ASP A 91 -24.95 12.87 21.38
CA ASP A 91 -24.60 12.07 22.57
C ASP A 91 -23.08 12.04 22.80
N SER A 92 -22.68 12.76 23.84
CA SER A 92 -21.32 12.96 24.35
C SER A 92 -20.60 11.65 24.68
N SER A 93 -19.36 11.50 24.21
CA SER A 93 -18.33 10.70 24.89
C SER A 93 -16.94 11.14 24.42
N GLU A 94 -16.26 11.81 25.33
CA GLU A 94 -14.81 11.83 25.57
C GLU A 94 -13.89 11.60 24.36
N SER A 95 -13.25 12.70 23.94
CA SER A 95 -12.10 12.72 23.06
C SER A 95 -10.91 12.00 23.70
N SER A 96 -10.87 10.67 23.59
CA SER A 96 -9.60 9.97 23.54
C SER A 96 -9.20 9.90 22.08
N SER A 97 -8.20 10.71 21.73
CA SER A 97 -7.43 10.60 20.52
C SER A 97 -7.01 9.15 20.36
N VAL A 98 -7.75 8.39 19.56
CA VAL A 98 -7.31 7.07 19.12
C VAL A 98 -6.16 7.33 18.16
N THR A 99 -4.97 7.50 18.71
CA THR A 99 -3.74 7.21 18.00
C THR A 99 -3.98 5.90 17.29
N VAL A 100 -3.95 5.96 15.97
CA VAL A 100 -4.12 4.84 15.05
C VAL A 100 -2.91 3.94 15.25
N GLN A 101 -2.84 3.30 16.42
CA GLN A 101 -2.10 2.08 16.68
C GLN A 101 -2.91 0.94 16.01
N SER A 102 -3.28 1.16 14.74
CA SER A 102 -3.37 0.09 13.78
C SER A 102 -1.97 -0.47 13.75
N ILE A 103 -1.70 -1.41 14.64
CA ILE A 103 -0.58 -2.33 14.56
C ILE A 103 -0.47 -2.65 13.09
N LEU A 104 0.60 -2.15 12.48
CA LEU A 104 0.97 -2.35 11.10
C LEU A 104 0.82 -3.86 10.90
N ILE A 105 -0.27 -4.27 10.25
CA ILE A 105 -0.60 -5.68 10.09
C ILE A 105 0.36 -6.14 9.00
N ASP A 106 1.63 -6.36 9.37
CA ASP A 106 2.75 -6.67 8.49
C ASP A 106 2.42 -7.84 7.56
N TRP A 107 1.65 -8.80 8.05
CA TRP A 107 1.20 -9.93 7.25
C TRP A 107 0.19 -9.56 6.15
N ALA A 108 -0.62 -8.50 6.34
CA ALA A 108 -1.69 -8.14 5.41
C ALA A 108 -1.15 -7.51 4.13
N GLU A 109 -0.06 -6.73 4.23
CA GLU A 109 0.59 -6.12 3.06
C GLU A 109 1.31 -7.17 2.18
N GLY A 110 1.85 -8.22 2.81
CA GLY A 110 2.48 -9.35 2.12
C GLY A 110 1.54 -10.50 1.75
N TYR A 111 0.24 -10.39 2.04
CA TYR A 111 -0.69 -11.50 1.86
C TYR A 111 -0.91 -11.82 0.37
N ALA A 112 -0.57 -13.05 -0.02
CA ALA A 112 -0.85 -13.58 -1.34
C ALA A 112 -2.12 -14.43 -1.34
N ILE A 113 -3.02 -14.17 -2.28
CA ILE A 113 -4.23 -14.97 -2.48
C ILE A 113 -3.82 -16.40 -2.89
N PRO A 114 -4.34 -17.45 -2.24
CA PRO A 114 -3.98 -18.85 -2.54
C PRO A 114 -4.71 -19.35 -3.79
N TRP A 115 -4.31 -18.84 -4.96
CA TRP A 115 -4.96 -19.15 -6.25
C TRP A 115 -5.03 -20.65 -6.56
N GLN A 116 -4.04 -21.43 -6.09
CA GLN A 116 -3.96 -22.88 -6.27
C GLN A 116 -5.06 -23.66 -5.54
N ASN A 117 -5.71 -23.07 -4.54
CA ASN A 117 -6.80 -23.72 -3.80
C ASN A 117 -8.18 -23.37 -4.38
N ILE A 118 -8.24 -22.50 -5.38
CA ILE A 118 -9.48 -22.02 -5.97
C ILE A 118 -9.95 -23.00 -7.04
N SER A 119 -11.25 -23.29 -7.07
CA SER A 119 -11.88 -24.15 -8.08
C SER A 119 -11.59 -23.71 -9.52
N ASP A 120 -11.30 -24.69 -10.38
CA ASP A 120 -11.06 -24.48 -11.81
C ASP A 120 -12.26 -23.83 -12.53
N GLU A 121 -13.48 -24.10 -12.07
CA GLU A 121 -14.69 -23.50 -12.63
C GLU A 121 -14.69 -21.98 -12.43
N LEU A 122 -14.28 -21.55 -11.24
CA LEU A 122 -14.14 -20.14 -10.89
C LEU A 122 -13.00 -19.48 -11.68
N LEU A 123 -11.83 -20.12 -11.74
CA LEU A 123 -10.68 -19.62 -12.51
C LEU A 123 -11.01 -19.50 -14.00
N LYS A 124 -11.74 -20.47 -14.55
CA LYS A 124 -12.24 -20.43 -15.92
C LYS A 124 -13.19 -19.26 -16.16
N ALA A 125 -14.16 -19.04 -15.27
CA ALA A 125 -15.07 -17.91 -15.38
C ALA A 125 -14.32 -16.56 -15.37
N LEU A 126 -13.31 -16.43 -14.51
CA LEU A 126 -12.44 -15.25 -14.45
C LEU A 126 -11.64 -15.05 -15.74
N LYS A 127 -11.04 -16.13 -16.29
CA LYS A 127 -10.29 -16.10 -17.56
C LYS A 127 -11.16 -15.71 -18.75
N GLU A 128 -12.42 -16.15 -18.74
CA GLU A 128 -13.41 -15.83 -19.77
C GLU A 128 -14.07 -14.45 -19.56
N GLY A 129 -13.68 -13.71 -18.53
CA GLY A 129 -14.24 -12.39 -18.20
C GLY A 129 -15.71 -12.43 -17.77
N ARG A 130 -16.23 -13.60 -17.40
CA ARG A 130 -17.62 -13.77 -16.97
C ARG A 130 -17.73 -13.64 -15.46
N ARG A 131 -18.91 -13.20 -15.01
CA ARG A 131 -19.23 -13.17 -13.58
C ARG A 131 -19.29 -14.60 -13.03
N PRO A 132 -18.53 -14.94 -11.97
CA PRO A 132 -18.62 -16.26 -11.39
C PRO A 132 -19.95 -16.53 -10.68
N THR A 133 -20.29 -17.82 -10.55
CA THR A 133 -21.53 -18.25 -9.90
C THR A 133 -21.60 -17.77 -8.45
N PRO A 134 -22.80 -17.59 -7.87
CA PRO A 134 -22.93 -17.26 -6.45
C PRO A 134 -22.21 -18.25 -5.52
N SER A 135 -22.15 -19.53 -5.90
CA SER A 135 -21.42 -20.55 -5.13
C SER A 135 -19.92 -20.34 -5.21
N GLY A 136 -19.36 -20.19 -6.42
CA GLY A 136 -17.92 -19.98 -6.59
C GLY A 136 -17.41 -18.73 -5.89
N ARG A 137 -18.21 -17.65 -5.86
CA ARG A 137 -17.85 -16.43 -5.10
C ARG A 137 -17.78 -16.67 -3.59
N ARG A 138 -18.72 -17.43 -3.02
CA ARG A 138 -18.68 -17.79 -1.58
C ARG A 138 -17.51 -18.69 -1.25
N GLU A 139 -17.21 -19.64 -2.12
CA GLU A 139 -16.08 -20.54 -1.98
C GLU A 139 -14.75 -19.77 -1.97
N PHE A 140 -14.55 -18.85 -2.91
CA PHE A 140 -13.38 -17.96 -2.94
C PHE A 140 -13.19 -17.20 -1.62
N ILE A 141 -14.26 -16.58 -1.13
CA ILE A 141 -14.22 -15.84 0.14
C ILE A 141 -13.87 -16.78 1.29
N ASN A 142 -14.48 -17.97 1.34
CA ASN A 142 -14.24 -18.93 2.41
C ASN A 142 -12.80 -19.44 2.41
N ILE A 143 -12.23 -19.79 1.25
CA ILE A 143 -10.83 -20.21 1.11
C ILE A 143 -9.89 -19.09 1.56
N THR A 144 -10.13 -17.86 1.11
CA THR A 144 -9.33 -16.68 1.45
C THR A 144 -9.41 -16.37 2.95
N ALA A 145 -10.61 -16.45 3.54
CA ALA A 145 -10.78 -16.25 4.97
C ALA A 145 -10.06 -17.32 5.78
N GLN A 146 -10.16 -18.59 5.38
CA GLN A 146 -9.47 -19.70 6.06
C GLN A 146 -7.95 -19.56 6.00
N SER A 147 -7.36 -19.12 4.89
CA SER A 147 -5.92 -18.84 4.84
C SER A 147 -5.54 -17.66 5.72
N ILE A 148 -6.36 -16.61 5.77
CA ILE A 148 -6.15 -15.48 6.69
C ILE A 148 -6.20 -15.96 8.15
N TYR A 149 -7.18 -16.77 8.53
CA TYR A 149 -7.31 -17.27 9.90
C TYR A 149 -6.13 -18.14 10.35
N LYS A 150 -5.40 -18.75 9.42
CA LYS A 150 -4.14 -19.46 9.72
C LYS A 150 -2.99 -18.51 10.06
N ILE A 151 -3.02 -17.29 9.53
CA ILE A 151 -2.00 -16.26 9.76
C ILE A 151 -2.36 -15.43 10.99
N CYS A 152 -3.62 -15.01 11.09
CA CYS A 152 -4.15 -14.23 12.20
C CYS A 152 -5.50 -14.80 12.66
N PRO A 153 -5.59 -15.39 13.87
CA PRO A 153 -6.84 -15.96 14.37
C PRO A 153 -7.98 -14.96 14.59
N LYS A 154 -7.65 -13.67 14.76
CA LYS A 154 -8.61 -12.59 15.04
C LYS A 154 -8.35 -11.36 14.14
N PRO A 155 -8.55 -11.49 12.82
CA PRO A 155 -8.38 -10.37 11.91
C PRO A 155 -9.43 -9.29 12.25
N GLY A 156 -8.99 -8.05 12.46
CA GLY A 156 -9.86 -6.91 12.81
C GLY A 156 -10.10 -6.65 14.29
N LYS A 157 -9.43 -7.38 15.21
CA LYS A 157 -9.37 -7.00 16.63
C LYS A 157 -7.94 -6.64 17.00
N THR A 158 -7.70 -5.38 17.37
CA THR A 158 -6.50 -5.00 18.13
C THR A 158 -6.50 -5.80 19.43
N ILE A 159 -5.41 -6.52 19.67
CA ILE A 159 -5.18 -7.33 20.89
C ILE A 159 -5.14 -6.41 22.10
#